data_AF-A0A4R0QZH5-F1
#
_entry.id   AF-A0A4R0QZH5-F1
#
_cell.length_a   1.000
_cell.length_b   1.000
_cell.length_c   1.000
_cell.angle_alpha   90.00
_cell.angle_beta   90.00
_cell.angle_gamma   90.00
#
_symmetry.space_group_name_H-M   'P 1'
#
loop_
_entity.id
_entity.type
_entity.pdbx_description
1 polymer ?
#
loop_
_entity_poly.entity_id
_entity_poly.type
_entity_poly.pdbx_seq_one_letter_code
_entity_poly.pdbx_strand_id
1 'polypeptide(L)'
;MTSAQRAFACEHLGLAHQQAQRFARRWSVAVEELIGPAYEGLCKGAVDFDPSRGHRPSSYLVPKVKGELLHHFRDTGFSVRISHRLRELWIKARKYVTQGLSDPEIAEQLEVPLERWLDCRCACGQRPIPLHELQQI
;
A
#
# COMPACT_ATOMS: atom_id res chain seq x y z
N MET A 1 -13.47 -9.72 19.11
CA MET A 1 -13.52 -10.90 18.21
C MET A 1 -13.88 -12.13 19.03
N THR A 2 -14.95 -12.85 18.65
CA THR A 2 -15.44 -14.05 19.35
C THR A 2 -14.60 -15.28 19.01
N SER A 3 -14.79 -16.39 19.73
CA SER A 3 -14.07 -17.64 19.44
C SER A 3 -14.38 -18.20 18.05
N ALA A 4 -15.64 -18.11 17.62
CA ALA A 4 -16.06 -18.50 16.28
C ALA A 4 -15.40 -17.63 15.18
N GLN A 5 -15.32 -16.31 15.38
CA GLN A 5 -14.64 -15.40 14.46
C GLN A 5 -13.13 -15.69 14.37
N ARG A 6 -12.49 -16.07 15.48
CA ARG A 6 -11.08 -16.54 15.49
C ARG A 6 -10.90 -17.81 14.68
N ALA A 7 -11.72 -18.83 14.90
CA ALA A 7 -11.66 -20.07 14.15
C ALA A 7 -11.85 -19.83 12.64
N PHE A 8 -12.82 -19.01 12.27
CA PHE A 8 -13.06 -18.61 10.89
C PHE A 8 -11.86 -17.87 10.27
N ALA A 9 -11.23 -16.95 11.00
CA ALA A 9 -10.01 -16.29 10.54
C ALA A 9 -8.86 -17.29 10.34
N CYS A 10 -8.65 -18.21 11.29
CA CYS A 10 -7.61 -19.24 11.21
C CYS A 10 -7.77 -20.15 9.98
N GLU A 11 -9.00 -20.55 9.64
CA GLU A 11 -9.31 -21.33 8.44
C GLU A 11 -8.88 -20.62 7.14
N HIS A 12 -8.86 -19.28 7.14
CA HIS A 12 -8.61 -18.45 5.96
C HIS A 12 -7.23 -17.76 5.95
N LEU A 13 -6.29 -18.16 6.81
CA LEU A 13 -4.95 -17.57 6.85
C LEU A 13 -4.21 -17.67 5.49
N GLY A 14 -4.37 -18.80 4.79
CA GLY A 14 -3.76 -19.03 3.49
C GLY A 14 -4.17 -17.99 2.44
N LEU A 15 -5.41 -17.50 2.51
CA LEU A 15 -5.92 -16.45 1.62
C LEU A 15 -5.19 -15.13 1.86
N ALA A 16 -5.04 -14.73 3.13
CA ALA A 16 -4.35 -13.49 3.47
C ALA A 16 -2.86 -13.57 3.13
N HIS A 17 -2.22 -14.71 3.40
CA HIS A 17 -0.83 -14.97 3.04
C HIS A 17 -0.62 -14.89 1.51
N GLN A 18 -1.53 -15.47 0.72
CA GLN A 18 -1.48 -15.37 -0.74
C GLN A 18 -1.61 -13.92 -1.23
N GLN A 19 -2.47 -13.09 -0.61
CA GLN A 19 -2.58 -11.68 -0.96
C GLN A 19 -1.29 -10.91 -0.60
N ALA A 20 -0.70 -11.17 0.57
CA ALA A 20 0.57 -10.57 0.97
C ALA A 20 1.68 -10.89 -0.05
N GLN A 21 1.83 -12.15 -0.45
CA GLN A 21 2.82 -12.56 -1.47
C GLN A 21 2.60 -11.87 -2.82
N ARG A 22 1.35 -11.72 -3.27
CA ARG A 22 1.03 -11.02 -4.52
C ARG A 22 1.41 -9.53 -4.46
N PHE A 23 1.15 -8.88 -3.33
CA PHE A 23 1.51 -7.48 -3.13
C PHE A 23 3.02 -7.28 -2.99
N ALA A 24 3.70 -8.15 -2.24
CA ALA A 24 5.15 -8.16 -2.09
C ALA A 24 5.86 -8.18 -3.44
N ARG A 25 5.47 -9.10 -4.33
CA ARG A 25 6.02 -9.19 -5.70
C ARG A 25 5.75 -7.94 -6.53
N ARG A 26 4.56 -7.34 -6.40
CA ARG A 26 4.19 -6.14 -7.17
C ARG A 26 4.91 -4.87 -6.69
N TRP A 27 5.19 -4.76 -5.40
CA TRP A 27 5.78 -3.55 -4.79
C TRP A 27 7.26 -3.71 -4.46
N SER A 28 7.84 -4.90 -4.71
CA SER A 28 9.22 -5.25 -4.42
C SER A 28 9.57 -5.00 -2.94
N VAL A 29 8.70 -5.48 -2.05
CA VAL A 29 8.88 -5.44 -0.59
C VAL A 29 8.90 -6.86 -0.03
N ALA A 30 9.48 -7.03 1.16
CA ALA A 30 9.50 -8.31 1.86
C ALA A 30 8.06 -8.77 2.19
N VAL A 31 7.82 -10.08 2.10
CA VAL A 31 6.48 -10.65 2.40
C VAL A 31 6.16 -10.48 3.88
N GLU A 32 7.18 -10.58 4.72
CA GLU A 32 7.14 -10.50 6.18
C GLU A 32 6.55 -9.16 6.64
N GLU A 33 6.85 -8.06 5.94
CA GLU A 33 6.27 -6.73 6.20
C GLU A 33 4.76 -6.68 5.92
N LEU A 34 4.28 -7.52 5.01
CA LEU A 34 2.89 -7.52 4.55
C LEU A 34 2.02 -8.58 5.22
N ILE A 35 2.59 -9.61 5.85
CA ILE A 35 1.82 -10.65 6.56
C ILE A 35 0.99 -10.03 7.68
N GLY A 36 1.58 -9.14 8.49
CA GLY A 36 0.88 -8.47 9.59
C GLY A 36 -0.35 -7.70 9.11
N PRO A 37 -0.20 -6.71 8.21
CA PRO A 37 -1.33 -5.97 7.62
C PRO A 37 -2.37 -6.87 6.93
N ALA A 38 -1.93 -7.93 6.25
CA ALA A 38 -2.85 -8.87 5.60
C ALA A 38 -3.71 -9.62 6.63
N TYR A 39 -3.11 -10.09 7.73
CA TYR A 39 -3.83 -10.76 8.81
C TYR A 39 -4.73 -9.80 9.59
N GLU A 40 -4.33 -8.54 9.77
CA GLU A 40 -5.21 -7.51 10.34
C GLU A 40 -6.48 -7.33 9.49
N GLY A 41 -6.33 -7.19 8.17
CA GLY A 41 -7.47 -7.10 7.25
C GLY A 41 -8.36 -8.34 7.28
N LEU A 42 -7.76 -9.52 7.43
CA LEU A 42 -8.49 -10.79 7.58
C LEU A 42 -9.29 -10.82 8.88
N CYS A 43 -8.69 -10.44 10.01
CA CYS A 43 -9.37 -10.37 11.31
C CYS A 43 -10.54 -9.39 11.28
N LYS A 44 -10.35 -8.19 10.71
CA LYS A 44 -11.43 -7.20 10.52
C LYS A 44 -12.54 -7.77 9.63
N GLY A 45 -12.18 -8.47 8.55
CA GLY A 45 -13.15 -9.18 7.71
C GLY A 45 -13.90 -10.29 8.44
N ALA A 46 -13.22 -11.08 9.27
CA ALA A 46 -13.81 -12.16 10.05
C ALA A 46 -14.80 -11.65 11.11
N VAL A 47 -14.55 -10.48 11.70
CA VAL A 47 -15.48 -9.85 12.65
C VAL A 47 -16.80 -9.47 11.98
N ASP A 48 -16.72 -8.91 10.76
CA ASP A 48 -17.87 -8.33 10.05
C ASP A 48 -18.57 -9.32 9.10
N PHE A 49 -18.04 -10.54 8.92
CA PHE A 49 -18.58 -11.49 7.96
C PHE A 49 -19.91 -12.08 8.42
N ASP A 50 -20.91 -12.01 7.55
CA ASP A 50 -22.26 -12.51 7.78
C ASP A 50 -22.59 -13.60 6.75
N PRO A 51 -22.58 -14.88 7.15
CA PRO A 51 -22.87 -16.00 6.25
C PRO A 51 -24.29 -15.97 5.67
N SER A 52 -25.25 -15.31 6.34
CA SER A 52 -26.65 -15.27 5.90
C SER A 52 -26.84 -14.49 4.59
N ARG A 53 -25.86 -13.65 4.22
CA ARG A 53 -25.86 -12.88 2.97
C ARG A 53 -25.48 -13.71 1.74
N GLY A 54 -25.10 -14.97 1.91
CA GLY A 54 -24.85 -15.91 0.81
C GLY A 54 -23.55 -15.68 0.03
N HIS A 55 -22.66 -14.80 0.50
CA HIS A 55 -21.35 -14.60 -0.12
C HIS A 55 -20.37 -15.69 0.25
N ARG A 56 -19.57 -16.14 -0.72
CA ARG A 56 -18.40 -16.98 -0.42
C ARG A 56 -17.42 -16.17 0.45
N PRO A 57 -16.81 -16.77 1.49
CA PRO A 57 -15.82 -16.10 2.32
C PRO A 57 -14.72 -15.40 1.51
N SER A 58 -14.20 -16.06 0.47
CA SER A 58 -13.14 -15.50 -0.37
C SER A 58 -13.56 -14.22 -1.10
N SER A 59 -14.79 -14.15 -1.60
CA SER A 59 -15.34 -12.99 -2.28
C SER A 59 -15.44 -11.76 -1.37
N TYR A 60 -15.64 -11.98 -0.06
CA TYR A 60 -15.74 -10.92 0.93
C TYR A 60 -14.38 -10.54 1.55
N LEU A 61 -13.59 -11.54 1.94
CA LEU A 61 -12.33 -11.35 2.66
C LEU A 61 -11.21 -10.81 1.77
N VAL A 62 -11.13 -11.20 0.49
CA VAL A 62 -10.08 -10.71 -0.42
C VAL A 62 -10.09 -9.18 -0.54
N PRO A 63 -11.23 -8.51 -0.82
CA PRO A 63 -11.31 -7.05 -0.81
C PRO A 63 -10.91 -6.41 0.53
N LYS A 64 -11.28 -7.01 1.68
CA LYS A 64 -10.95 -6.50 3.02
C LYS A 64 -9.43 -6.57 3.29
N VAL A 65 -8.81 -7.72 3.04
CA VAL A 65 -7.36 -7.90 3.14
C VAL A 65 -6.62 -6.95 2.19
N LYS A 66 -7.07 -6.85 0.94
CA LYS A 66 -6.49 -5.94 -0.05
C LYS A 66 -6.56 -4.48 0.40
N GLY A 67 -7.70 -4.07 0.97
CA GLY A 67 -7.89 -2.73 1.52
C GLY A 67 -6.85 -2.41 2.57
N GLU A 68 -6.58 -3.36 3.47
CA GLU A 68 -5.63 -3.15 4.56
C GLU A 68 -4.17 -3.15 4.12
N LEU A 69 -3.82 -3.97 3.14
CA LEU A 69 -2.52 -3.86 2.46
C LEU A 69 -2.34 -2.48 1.81
N LEU A 70 -3.37 -1.96 1.14
CA LEU A 70 -3.31 -0.62 0.54
C LEU A 70 -3.24 0.50 1.59
N HIS A 71 -3.90 0.33 2.74
CA HIS A 71 -3.78 1.24 3.88
C HIS A 71 -2.35 1.25 4.42
N HIS A 72 -1.75 0.08 4.62
CA HIS A 72 -0.36 -0.04 5.03
C HIS A 72 0.56 0.76 4.10
N PHE A 73 0.50 0.55 2.78
CA PHE A 73 1.32 1.33 1.83
C PHE A 73 1.02 2.83 1.83
N ARG A 74 -0.19 3.27 2.18
CA ARG A 74 -0.53 4.70 2.28
C ARG A 74 0.16 5.36 3.47
N ASP A 75 0.31 4.60 4.55
CA ASP A 75 0.82 5.08 5.83
C ASP A 75 2.34 4.91 5.94
N THR A 76 2.89 3.84 5.37
CA THR A 76 4.33 3.53 5.39
C THR A 76 5.06 3.85 4.09
N GLY A 77 4.35 4.21 3.01
CA GLY A 77 4.95 4.38 1.68
C GLY A 77 5.85 5.61 1.51
N PHE A 78 5.95 6.48 2.51
CA PHE A 78 6.77 7.69 2.47
C PHE A 78 7.53 7.87 3.79
N SER A 79 8.76 8.36 3.71
CA SER A 79 9.62 8.60 4.88
C SER A 79 9.06 9.68 5.82
N VAL A 80 8.22 10.57 5.30
CA VAL A 80 7.57 11.65 6.05
C VAL A 80 6.09 11.72 5.70
N ARG A 81 5.27 12.25 6.61
CA ARG A 81 3.84 12.50 6.35
C ARG A 81 3.70 13.61 5.30
N ILE A 82 3.29 13.24 4.09
CA ILE A 82 3.14 14.18 2.96
C ILE A 82 1.73 14.77 2.93
N SER A 83 1.64 16.07 2.60
CA SER A 83 0.35 16.73 2.36
C SER A 83 -0.40 16.11 1.17
N HIS A 84 -1.73 16.13 1.22
CA HIS A 84 -2.58 15.58 0.15
C HIS A 84 -2.25 16.17 -1.22
N ARG A 85 -2.05 17.49 -1.30
CA ARG A 85 -1.75 18.21 -2.55
C ARG A 85 -0.47 17.71 -3.24
N LEU A 86 0.59 17.47 -2.47
CA LEU A 86 1.84 16.93 -3.01
C LEU A 86 1.65 15.49 -3.48
N ARG A 87 0.90 14.67 -2.73
CA ARG A 87 0.59 13.29 -3.12
C ARG A 87 -0.23 13.23 -4.42
N GLU A 88 -1.19 14.14 -4.61
CA GLU A 88 -1.94 14.26 -5.87
C GLU A 88 -1.03 14.66 -7.05
N LEU A 89 -0.13 15.63 -6.83
CA LEU A 89 0.84 16.04 -7.84
C LEU A 89 1.75 14.86 -8.24
N TRP A 90 2.24 14.09 -7.27
CA TRP A 90 3.03 12.88 -7.52
C TRP A 90 2.27 11.82 -8.32
N ILE A 91 1.00 11.57 -7.99
CA ILE A 91 0.16 10.61 -8.73
C ILE A 91 0.00 11.04 -10.19
N LYS A 92 -0.22 12.33 -10.47
CA LYS A 92 -0.30 12.86 -11.84
C LYS A 92 1.04 12.74 -12.58
N ALA A 93 2.15 12.98 -11.87
CA ALA A 93 3.50 12.92 -12.44
C ALA A 93 3.98 11.50 -12.75
N ARG A 94 3.48 10.48 -12.04
CA ARG A 94 3.97 9.10 -12.08
C ARG A 94 4.06 8.53 -13.49
N LYS A 95 3.10 8.85 -14.36
CA LYS A 95 3.10 8.41 -15.77
C LYS A 95 4.30 8.97 -16.55
N TYR A 96 4.65 10.24 -16.33
CA TYR A 96 5.76 10.91 -17.00
C TYR A 96 7.12 10.44 -16.47
N VAL A 97 7.20 10.20 -15.15
CA VAL A 97 8.38 9.57 -14.53
C VAL A 97 8.63 8.18 -15.12
N THR A 98 7.59 7.37 -15.32
CA THR A 98 7.72 6.04 -15.96
C THR A 98 8.12 6.13 -17.44
N GLN A 99 7.74 7.20 -18.12
CA GLN A 99 8.16 7.48 -19.51
C GLN A 99 9.61 8.01 -19.60
N GLY A 100 10.23 8.36 -18.47
CA GLY A 100 11.61 8.86 -18.44
C GLY A 100 11.77 10.33 -18.80
N LEU A 101 10.70 11.14 -18.71
CA LEU A 101 10.79 12.59 -18.93
C LEU A 101 11.70 13.26 -17.88
N SER A 102 12.38 14.33 -18.28
CA SER A 102 13.19 15.16 -17.40
C SER A 102 12.33 16.02 -16.45
N ASP A 103 12.89 16.47 -15.33
CA ASP A 103 12.15 17.30 -14.36
C ASP A 103 11.52 18.56 -14.95
N PRO A 104 12.21 19.34 -15.82
CA PRO A 104 11.61 20.49 -16.49
C PRO A 104 10.41 20.10 -17.36
N GLU A 105 10.51 19.03 -18.14
CA GLU A 105 9.42 18.55 -19.00
C GLU A 105 8.23 18.10 -18.16
N ILE A 106 8.46 17.41 -17.04
CA ILE A 106 7.39 16.99 -16.13
C ILE A 106 6.69 18.21 -15.52
N ALA A 107 7.45 19.23 -15.10
CA ALA A 107 6.90 20.46 -14.53
C ALA A 107 6.02 21.20 -15.55
N GLU A 108 6.48 21.30 -16.80
CA GLU A 108 5.73 21.89 -17.91
C GLU A 108 4.45 21.11 -18.21
N GLN A 109 4.53 19.78 -18.33
CA GLN A 109 3.38 18.91 -18.59
C GLN A 109 2.32 18.93 -17.48
N LEU A 110 2.72 19.26 -16.25
CA LEU A 110 1.84 19.38 -15.09
C LEU A 110 1.38 20.83 -14.84
N GLU A 111 1.85 21.78 -15.64
CA GLU A 111 1.58 23.21 -15.51
C GLU A 111 1.91 23.75 -14.10
N VAL A 112 3.05 23.32 -13.54
CA VAL A 112 3.55 23.77 -12.23
C VAL A 112 4.96 24.34 -12.33
N PRO A 113 5.37 25.26 -11.44
CA PRO A 113 6.76 25.71 -11.37
C PRO A 113 7.72 24.53 -11.13
N LEU A 114 8.90 24.57 -11.76
CA LEU A 114 9.92 23.53 -11.61
C LEU A 114 10.26 23.26 -10.14
N GLU A 115 10.46 24.32 -9.34
CA GLU A 115 10.71 24.23 -7.89
C GLU A 115 9.63 23.41 -7.18
N ARG A 116 8.35 23.65 -7.52
CA ARG A 116 7.22 22.93 -6.93
C ARG A 116 7.23 21.45 -7.29
N TRP A 117 7.64 21.11 -8.51
CA TRP A 117 7.84 19.71 -8.92
C TRP A 117 9.02 19.08 -8.18
N LEU A 118 10.15 19.77 -8.05
CA LEU A 118 11.33 19.26 -7.35
C LEU A 118 11.04 18.99 -5.87
N ASP A 119 10.31 19.88 -5.18
CA ASP A 119 9.83 19.64 -3.81
C ASP A 119 8.98 18.36 -3.73
N CYS A 120 8.06 18.21 -4.67
CA CYS A 120 7.20 17.02 -4.75
C CYS A 120 8.01 15.75 -5.01
N ARG A 121 8.98 15.79 -5.93
CA ARG A 121 9.84 14.67 -6.27
C ARG A 121 10.74 14.27 -5.11
N CYS A 122 11.30 15.24 -4.40
CA CYS A 122 12.10 15.03 -3.19
C CYS A 122 11.27 14.34 -2.10
N ALA A 123 10.09 14.89 -1.80
CA ALA A 123 9.23 14.35 -0.75
C ALA A 123 8.62 12.98 -1.09
N CYS A 124 8.13 12.80 -2.33
CA CYS A 124 7.34 11.62 -2.72
C CYS A 124 8.12 10.54 -3.46
N GLY A 125 9.27 10.89 -4.05
CA GLY A 125 10.05 9.98 -4.90
C GLY A 125 11.00 9.08 -4.12
N GLN A 126 11.34 9.43 -2.89
CA GLN A 126 12.16 8.61 -2.02
C GLN A 126 11.29 7.56 -1.32
N ARG A 127 11.64 6.29 -1.51
CA ARG A 127 11.08 5.22 -0.66
C ARG A 127 11.71 5.33 0.73
N PRO A 128 10.96 5.05 1.80
CA PRO A 128 11.55 4.89 3.11
C PRO A 128 12.62 3.81 3.07
N ILE A 129 13.82 4.15 3.54
CA ILE A 129 14.94 3.23 3.66
C ILE A 129 14.94 2.73 5.11
N PRO A 130 14.96 1.40 5.35
CA PRO A 130 15.12 0.86 6.69
C PRO A 130 16.38 1.37 7.38
N LEU A 131 16.30 1.65 8.70
CA LEU A 131 17.42 2.23 9.46
C LEU A 131 18.70 1.38 9.40
N HIS A 132 18.58 0.05 9.26
CA HIS A 132 19.72 -0.85 9.18
C HIS A 132 20.48 -0.75 7.84
N GLU A 133 19.81 -0.30 6.78
CA GLU A 133 20.44 -0.06 5.46
C GLU A 133 21.18 1.29 5.42
N LEU A 134 20.74 2.27 6.23
CA LEU A 134 21.40 3.58 6.32
C LEU A 134 22.79 3.53 6.99
N GLN A 135 23.09 2.47 7.75
CA GLN A 135 24.38 2.32 8.43
C GLN A 135 25.49 1.73 7.54
N GLN A 136 25.17 1.39 6.28
CA GLN A 136 26.09 0.76 5.32
C GLN A 136 26.52 1.70 4.18
N ILE A 137 26.16 2.98 4.25
CA ILE A 137 26.48 4.06 3.29
C ILE A 137 27.42 5.05 3.97
#